data_AF-B3G1Q0-F1
#
_entry.id   AF-B3G1Q0-F1
#
_cell.length_a   1.000
_cell.length_b   1.000
_cell.length_c   1.000
_cell.angle_alpha   90.00
_cell.angle_beta   90.00
_cell.angle_gamma   90.00
#
_symmetry.space_group_name_H-M   'P 1'
#
loop_
_entity.id
_entity.type
_entity.pdbx_description
1 polymer ?
#
loop_
_entity_poly.entity_id
_entity_poly.type
_entity_poly.pdbx_seq_one_letter_code
_entity_poly.pdbx_strand_id
1 'polypeptide(L)'
;MELLARAKAHYLAAVSLFMAHNDVRYYLNGISIEPASQGGVLLIATNGHHIGVMHDPDGWASNKIIISPSKALVAGLKKRNAGTAFIYERAGVISDSDWPAPDDVKQFAPFDPGTLISAQLELVDGKYPDWRRPIPAQGMGSPITAVDPAYLGTFEKVVRIFNRGSAPNLVLRQADPNSLIRCTFPDHEHLKNFFAGVMPRRADNEGRYDGLPDFLGLKAKKVA
;
A
#
# COMPACT_ATOMS: atom_id res chain seq x y z
N MET A 1 -18.47 6.82 20.90
CA MET A 1 -18.00 6.54 19.53
C MET A 1 -17.52 5.10 19.54
N GLU A 2 -18.03 4.26 18.67
CA GLU A 2 -17.54 2.88 18.55
C GLU A 2 -16.23 2.86 17.78
N LEU A 3 -15.21 2.19 18.34
CA LEU A 3 -13.96 1.93 17.63
C LEU A 3 -14.17 0.76 16.68
N LEU A 4 -13.87 0.97 15.40
CA LEU A 4 -14.07 -0.02 14.33
C LEU A 4 -12.78 -0.69 13.91
N ALA A 5 -11.66 0.03 13.96
CA ALA A 5 -10.34 -0.52 13.68
C ALA A 5 -9.22 0.29 14.32
N ARG A 6 -8.06 -0.33 14.50
CA ARG A 6 -6.78 0.34 14.76
C ARG A 6 -5.64 -0.31 14.00
N ALA A 7 -4.68 0.50 13.58
CA ALA A 7 -3.46 0.03 12.92
C ALA A 7 -2.33 1.06 13.08
N LYS A 8 -1.08 0.64 12.87
CA LYS A 8 0.08 1.53 12.84
C LYS A 8 -0.13 2.63 11.80
N ALA A 9 0.07 3.88 12.21
CA ALA A 9 -0.21 5.05 11.40
C ALA A 9 0.62 5.04 10.10
N HIS A 10 1.90 4.68 10.18
CA HIS A 10 2.79 4.62 9.02
C HIS A 10 2.42 3.49 8.05
N TYR A 11 1.82 2.39 8.54
CA TYR A 11 1.34 1.30 7.68
C TYR A 11 0.13 1.76 6.86
N LEU A 12 -0.81 2.44 7.52
CA LEU A 12 -1.95 3.06 6.84
C LEU A 12 -1.51 4.18 5.88
N ALA A 13 -0.49 4.96 6.25
CA ALA A 13 0.11 5.96 5.37
C ALA A 13 0.68 5.33 4.09
N ALA A 14 1.43 4.23 4.22
CA ALA A 14 2.05 3.55 3.08
C ALA A 14 1.00 3.02 2.10
N VAL A 15 -0.04 2.38 2.62
CA VAL A 15 -1.14 1.84 1.81
C VAL A 15 -1.95 2.97 1.17
N SER A 16 -2.15 4.11 1.84
CA SER A 16 -2.91 5.25 1.27
C SER A 16 -2.37 5.76 -0.07
N LEU A 17 -1.08 5.51 -0.38
CA LEU A 17 -0.45 5.91 -1.63
C LEU A 17 -0.94 5.13 -2.87
N PHE A 18 -1.70 4.05 -2.67
CA PHE A 18 -2.25 3.20 -3.73
C PHE A 18 -3.75 3.43 -3.97
N MET A 19 -4.37 4.35 -3.24
CA MET A 19 -5.77 4.70 -3.43
C MET A 19 -6.00 5.31 -4.82
N ALA A 20 -7.19 5.08 -5.37
CA ALA A 20 -7.66 5.88 -6.49
C ALA A 20 -8.02 7.31 -6.03
N HIS A 21 -8.12 8.22 -7.00
CA HIS A 21 -8.53 9.60 -6.75
C HIS A 21 -9.62 9.99 -7.74
N ASN A 22 -10.79 10.39 -7.21
CA ASN A 22 -11.97 10.73 -8.00
C ASN A 22 -12.40 9.61 -8.97
N ASP A 23 -12.19 8.35 -8.59
CA ASP A 23 -12.63 7.19 -9.38
C ASP A 23 -14.12 6.97 -9.21
N VAL A 24 -14.81 6.63 -10.30
CA VAL A 24 -16.24 6.29 -10.31
C VAL A 24 -16.54 5.04 -9.48
N ARG A 25 -15.57 4.13 -9.38
CA ARG A 25 -15.57 3.01 -8.44
C ARG A 25 -15.18 3.57 -7.07
N TYR A 26 -16.10 4.29 -6.46
CA TYR A 26 -15.87 5.13 -5.29
C TYR A 26 -15.20 4.40 -4.11
N TYR A 27 -15.41 3.09 -3.98
CA TYR A 27 -14.73 2.24 -2.98
C TYR A 27 -13.20 2.12 -3.17
N LEU A 28 -12.67 2.34 -4.39
CA LEU A 28 -11.23 2.40 -4.66
C LEU A 28 -10.60 3.73 -4.22
N ASN A 29 -11.40 4.77 -3.99
CA ASN A 29 -10.94 6.01 -3.37
C ASN A 29 -10.73 5.87 -1.85
N GLY A 30 -10.86 4.65 -1.30
CA GLY A 30 -10.70 4.33 0.10
C GLY A 30 -9.64 3.26 0.36
N ILE A 31 -9.46 2.94 1.64
CA ILE A 31 -8.61 1.85 2.12
C ILE A 31 -9.52 0.79 2.74
N SER A 32 -9.40 -0.46 2.29
CA SER A 32 -10.04 -1.60 2.95
C SER A 32 -9.21 -2.01 4.15
N ILE A 33 -9.85 -2.16 5.30
CA ILE A 33 -9.27 -2.72 6.52
C ILE A 33 -10.05 -4.00 6.84
N GLU A 34 -9.37 -5.14 6.85
CA GLU A 34 -10.00 -6.44 7.13
C GLU A 34 -9.22 -7.23 8.19
N PRO A 35 -9.90 -7.95 9.11
CA PRO A 35 -9.23 -8.89 10.00
C PRO A 35 -8.41 -9.90 9.21
N ALA A 36 -7.17 -10.13 9.62
CA ALA A 36 -6.29 -11.09 8.97
C ALA A 36 -6.53 -12.50 9.57
N SER A 37 -6.53 -13.53 8.72
CA SER A 37 -6.69 -14.93 9.16
C SER A 37 -5.61 -15.41 10.14
N GLN A 38 -4.43 -14.80 10.07
CA GLN A 38 -3.26 -15.08 10.91
C GLN A 38 -3.16 -14.17 12.15
N GLY A 39 -4.21 -13.41 12.46
CA GLY A 39 -4.21 -12.38 13.50
C GLY A 39 -3.75 -11.01 12.99
N GLY A 40 -4.21 -9.95 13.65
CA GLY A 40 -3.99 -8.57 13.21
C GLY A 40 -4.98 -8.12 12.12
N VAL A 41 -4.57 -7.15 11.31
CA VAL A 41 -5.36 -6.63 10.17
C VAL A 41 -4.56 -6.54 8.89
N LEU A 42 -5.26 -6.66 7.76
CA LEU A 42 -4.75 -6.28 6.45
C LEU A 42 -5.29 -4.91 6.07
N LEU A 43 -4.39 -4.03 5.64
CA LEU A 43 -4.68 -2.73 5.06
C LEU A 43 -4.47 -2.82 3.56
N ILE A 44 -5.48 -2.52 2.76
CA ILE A 44 -5.45 -2.70 1.30
C ILE A 44 -5.92 -1.44 0.59
N ALA A 45 -5.14 -0.97 -0.39
CA ALA A 45 -5.53 0.08 -1.32
C ALA A 45 -5.09 -0.27 -2.74
N THR A 46 -5.92 0.07 -3.72
CA THR A 46 -5.61 -0.11 -5.14
C THR A 46 -6.38 0.91 -5.97
N ASN A 47 -5.78 1.36 -7.08
CA ASN A 47 -6.44 2.14 -8.11
C ASN A 47 -6.82 1.30 -9.34
N GLY A 48 -6.68 -0.02 -9.25
CA GLY A 48 -6.89 -0.96 -10.36
C GLY A 48 -5.67 -1.16 -11.27
N HIS A 49 -4.61 -0.36 -11.13
CA HIS A 49 -3.36 -0.50 -11.89
C HIS A 49 -2.16 -0.86 -11.01
N HIS A 50 -2.16 -0.45 -9.75
CA HIS A 50 -1.22 -0.95 -8.75
C HIS A 50 -1.93 -1.20 -7.43
N ILE A 51 -1.33 -2.02 -6.58
CA ILE A 51 -1.91 -2.42 -5.30
C ILE A 51 -0.84 -2.40 -4.22
N GLY A 52 -1.22 -1.95 -3.03
CA GLY A 52 -0.46 -2.10 -1.80
C GLY A 52 -1.30 -2.83 -0.76
N VAL A 53 -0.70 -3.84 -0.13
CA VAL A 53 -1.28 -4.62 0.97
C VAL A 53 -0.27 -4.63 2.10
N MET A 54 -0.69 -4.19 3.29
CA MET A 54 0.15 -4.22 4.49
C MET A 54 -0.51 -5.09 5.56
N HIS A 55 0.25 -6.01 6.15
CA HIS A 55 -0.18 -6.74 7.34
C HIS A 55 0.33 -6.07 8.60
N ASP A 56 -0.60 -5.64 9.45
CA ASP A 56 -0.31 -5.17 10.80
C ASP A 56 -0.66 -6.27 11.81
N PRO A 57 0.33 -6.99 12.38
CA PRO A 57 0.07 -8.06 13.33
C PRO A 57 -0.53 -7.56 14.65
N ASP A 58 -0.28 -6.29 15.00
CA ASP A 58 -0.73 -5.69 16.26
C ASP A 58 -2.04 -4.92 16.09
N GLY A 59 -2.53 -4.78 14.86
CA GLY A 59 -3.75 -4.07 14.54
C GLY A 59 -5.00 -4.88 14.87
N TRP A 60 -6.15 -4.21 14.83
CA TRP A 60 -7.44 -4.83 15.14
C TRP A 60 -8.56 -4.21 14.31
N ALA A 61 -9.57 -4.98 13.95
CA ALA A 61 -10.79 -4.50 13.33
C ALA A 61 -11.97 -5.38 13.75
N SER A 62 -13.12 -4.77 14.05
CA SER A 62 -14.36 -5.50 14.39
C SER A 62 -14.90 -6.31 13.22
N ASN A 63 -14.77 -5.76 12.01
CA ASN A 63 -15.22 -6.33 10.76
C ASN A 63 -14.44 -5.73 9.60
N LYS A 64 -14.65 -6.28 8.39
CA LYS A 64 -14.16 -5.63 7.17
C LYS A 64 -14.88 -4.29 6.98
N ILE A 65 -14.10 -3.22 6.85
CA ILE A 65 -14.57 -1.86 6.58
C ILE A 65 -13.78 -1.24 5.43
N ILE A 66 -14.35 -0.20 4.81
CA ILE A 66 -13.65 0.66 3.86
C ILE A 66 -13.70 2.07 4.40
N ILE A 67 -12.55 2.71 4.51
CA ILE A 67 -12.43 4.09 4.98
C ILE A 67 -12.05 5.02 3.83
N SER A 68 -12.64 6.21 3.78
CA SER A 68 -12.14 7.33 3.00
C SER A 68 -11.49 8.34 3.96
N PRO A 69 -10.15 8.30 4.11
CA PRO A 69 -9.46 9.20 5.02
C PRO A 69 -9.43 10.62 4.43
N SER A 70 -9.73 11.64 5.26
CA SER A 70 -9.56 13.03 4.85
C SER A 70 -8.08 13.38 4.62
N LYS A 71 -7.82 14.44 3.86
CA LYS A 71 -6.45 14.96 3.63
C LYS A 71 -5.71 15.24 4.94
N ALA A 72 -6.41 15.76 5.94
CA ALA A 72 -5.86 16.03 7.26
C ALA A 72 -5.42 14.75 7.97
N LEU A 73 -6.23 13.69 7.91
CA LEU A 73 -5.87 12.39 8.47
C LEU A 73 -4.65 11.81 7.76
N VAL A 74 -4.64 11.79 6.42
CA VAL A 74 -3.49 11.29 5.62
C VAL A 74 -2.20 12.06 5.93
N ALA A 75 -2.27 13.37 6.13
CA ALA A 75 -1.11 14.16 6.54
C ALA A 75 -0.62 13.79 7.95
N GLY A 76 -1.55 13.54 8.88
CA GLY A 76 -1.24 13.07 10.23
C GLY A 76 -0.55 11.71 10.25
N LEU A 77 -1.00 10.78 9.40
CA LEU A 77 -0.42 9.44 9.30
C LEU A 77 1.06 9.45 8.90
N LYS A 78 1.53 10.53 8.27
CA LYS A 78 2.92 10.70 7.83
C LYS A 78 3.80 11.47 8.83
N LYS A 79 3.24 11.89 9.98
CA LYS A 79 4.03 12.57 11.02
C LYS A 79 5.07 11.60 11.59
N ARG A 80 6.27 12.11 11.88
CA ARG A 80 7.40 11.31 12.37
C ARG A 80 7.07 10.57 13.67
N ASN A 81 6.31 11.20 14.55
CA ASN A 81 5.90 10.64 15.83
C ASN A 81 4.51 9.98 15.79
N ALA A 82 3.90 9.77 14.62
CA ALA A 82 2.62 9.05 14.57
C ALA A 82 2.82 7.57 14.88
N GLY A 83 2.20 7.09 15.96
CA GLY A 83 2.23 5.69 16.37
C GLY A 83 1.05 4.92 15.80
N THR A 84 -0.12 5.06 16.43
CA THR A 84 -1.33 4.29 16.08
C THR A 84 -2.43 5.20 15.53
N ALA A 85 -3.13 4.71 14.50
CA ALA A 85 -4.36 5.29 13.98
C ALA A 85 -5.57 4.49 14.50
N PHE A 86 -6.53 5.20 15.09
CA PHE A 86 -7.80 4.70 15.59
C PHE A 86 -8.91 5.16 14.65
N ILE A 87 -9.73 4.22 14.20
CA ILE A 87 -10.81 4.43 13.25
C ILE A 87 -12.14 4.28 13.97
N TYR A 88 -12.87 5.38 14.08
CA TYR A 88 -14.24 5.44 14.58
C TYR A 88 -15.20 5.67 13.41
N GLU A 89 -16.50 5.49 13.65
CA GLU A 89 -17.56 5.64 12.62
C GLU A 89 -17.49 6.93 11.79
N ARG A 90 -17.03 8.04 12.39
CA ARG A 90 -17.02 9.37 11.75
C ARG A 90 -15.70 10.13 11.92
N ALA A 91 -14.70 9.50 12.53
CA ALA A 91 -13.45 10.16 12.89
C ALA A 91 -12.27 9.20 12.83
N GLY A 92 -11.13 9.71 12.35
CA GLY A 92 -9.83 9.09 12.56
C GLY A 92 -9.07 9.87 13.62
N VAL A 93 -8.44 9.16 14.56
CA VAL A 93 -7.58 9.72 15.60
C VAL A 93 -6.19 9.11 15.47
N ILE A 94 -5.15 9.93 15.61
CA ILE A 94 -3.75 9.49 15.53
C ILE A 94 -3.07 9.80 16.85
N SER A 95 -2.54 8.78 17.52
CA SER A 95 -1.73 8.91 18.73
C SER A 95 -0.24 9.05 18.39
N ASP A 96 0.53 9.57 19.34
CA ASP A 96 1.99 9.57 19.28
C ASP A 96 2.65 8.27 19.78
N SER A 97 1.85 7.39 20.36
CA SER A 97 2.29 6.14 20.97
C SER A 97 1.90 4.93 20.12
N ASP A 98 2.76 3.92 20.10
CA ASP A 98 2.44 2.59 19.59
C ASP A 98 1.62 1.81 20.63
N TRP A 99 0.56 1.13 20.19
CA TRP A 99 -0.34 0.39 21.07
C TRP A 99 -0.23 -1.13 20.86
N PRO A 100 0.56 -1.84 21.69
CA PRO A 100 1.03 -3.20 21.40
C PRO A 100 0.06 -4.35 21.76
N ALA A 101 -1.03 -4.11 22.50
CA ALA A 101 -1.87 -5.20 23.01
C ALA A 101 -3.24 -5.27 22.31
N PRO A 102 -3.61 -6.40 21.68
CA PRO A 102 -4.97 -6.66 21.17
C PRO A 102 -6.05 -6.60 22.25
N ASP A 103 -5.70 -6.99 23.48
CA ASP A 103 -6.66 -7.26 24.56
C ASP A 103 -6.98 -6.04 25.44
N ASP A 104 -6.26 -4.93 25.26
CA ASP A 104 -6.47 -3.68 25.98
C ASP A 104 -6.86 -2.59 24.97
N VAL A 105 -7.97 -2.81 24.26
CA VAL A 105 -8.56 -1.85 23.31
C VAL A 105 -9.11 -0.64 24.09
N LYS A 106 -8.21 0.16 24.66
CA LYS A 106 -8.57 1.48 25.16
C LYS A 106 -8.90 2.34 23.96
N GLN A 107 -10.13 2.83 23.92
CA GLN A 107 -10.54 3.83 22.97
C GLN A 107 -9.69 5.08 23.23
N PHE A 108 -8.89 5.49 22.25
CA PHE A 108 -8.11 6.72 22.31
C PHE A 108 -8.90 7.86 21.68
N ALA A 109 -9.45 8.73 22.51
CA ALA A 109 -10.41 9.75 22.08
C ALA A 109 -9.72 10.94 21.39
N PRO A 110 -10.45 11.69 20.53
CA PRO A 110 -9.95 12.86 19.79
C PRO A 110 -9.18 13.94 20.57
N PHE A 111 -9.34 14.01 21.88
CA PHE A 111 -8.78 15.06 22.72
C PHE A 111 -7.96 14.51 23.89
N ASP A 112 -7.63 13.22 23.86
CA ASP A 112 -6.78 12.62 24.89
C ASP A 112 -5.35 13.16 24.77
N PRO A 113 -4.63 13.33 25.90
CA PRO A 113 -3.19 13.60 25.87
C PRO A 113 -2.45 12.57 25.01
N GLY A 114 -1.61 13.05 24.08
CA GLY A 114 -0.94 12.22 23.07
C GLY A 114 -1.67 12.16 21.73
N THR A 115 -2.84 12.79 21.59
CA THR A 115 -3.50 12.95 20.29
C THR A 115 -2.74 13.94 19.41
N LEU A 116 -2.28 13.46 18.25
CA LEU A 116 -1.59 14.27 17.26
C LEU A 116 -2.50 14.90 16.22
N ILE A 117 -3.55 14.18 15.83
CA ILE A 117 -4.61 14.60 14.91
C ILE A 117 -5.91 13.89 15.30
N SER A 118 -7.00 14.65 15.29
CA SER A 118 -8.34 14.10 15.07
C SER A 118 -8.92 14.77 13.82
N ALA A 119 -9.46 13.97 12.91
CA ALA A 119 -10.02 14.46 11.66
C ALA A 119 -11.23 13.63 11.24
N GLN A 120 -12.10 14.25 10.43
CA GLN A 120 -13.21 13.55 9.82
C GLN A 120 -12.70 12.40 8.95
N LEU A 121 -13.43 11.29 9.04
CA LEU A 121 -13.25 10.09 8.23
C LEU A 121 -14.64 9.60 7.84
N GLU A 122 -14.78 9.09 6.63
CA GLU A 122 -16.02 8.52 6.14
C GLU A 122 -15.89 7.02 5.97
N LEU A 123 -16.91 6.28 6.40
CA LEU A 123 -17.08 4.89 6.02
C LEU A 123 -17.69 4.82 4.63
N VAL A 124 -17.13 3.99 3.78
CA VAL A 124 -17.59 3.79 2.42
C VAL A 124 -18.43 2.53 2.34
N ASP A 125 -19.69 2.67 1.98
CA ASP A 125 -20.58 1.54 1.73
C ASP A 125 -20.32 0.95 0.33
N GLY A 126 -19.54 -0.12 0.27
CA GLY A 126 -19.20 -0.78 -0.99
C GLY A 126 -18.50 -2.11 -0.79
N LYS A 127 -18.46 -2.90 -1.86
CA LYS A 127 -17.73 -4.16 -1.89
C LYS A 127 -16.33 -3.93 -2.47
N TYR A 128 -15.32 -4.00 -1.61
CA TYR A 128 -13.93 -3.95 -2.07
C TYR A 128 -13.62 -5.15 -2.99
N PRO A 129 -12.86 -4.96 -4.09
CA PRO A 129 -12.55 -6.06 -5.02
C PRO A 129 -11.84 -7.22 -4.32
N ASP A 130 -12.01 -8.43 -4.89
CA ASP A 130 -11.17 -9.56 -4.53
C ASP A 130 -9.74 -9.31 -5.03
N TRP A 131 -8.95 -8.76 -4.12
CA TRP A 131 -7.58 -8.31 -4.37
C TRP A 131 -6.58 -9.46 -4.51
N ARG A 132 -6.95 -10.68 -4.07
CA ARG A 132 -6.09 -11.86 -4.16
C ARG A 132 -6.11 -12.45 -5.57
N ARG A 133 -7.25 -12.37 -6.26
CA ARG A 133 -7.47 -12.90 -7.61
C ARG A 133 -6.36 -12.59 -8.63
N PRO A 134 -5.84 -11.36 -8.77
CA PRO A 134 -4.80 -11.05 -9.76
C PRO A 134 -3.38 -11.48 -9.36
N ILE A 135 -3.15 -12.01 -8.15
CA ILE A 135 -1.81 -12.32 -7.64
C ILE A 135 -1.43 -13.76 -8.04
N PRO A 136 -0.40 -13.97 -8.88
CA PRO A 136 0.07 -15.31 -9.22
C PRO A 136 0.72 -15.98 -8.00
N ALA A 137 0.36 -17.23 -7.75
CA ALA A 137 0.95 -18.02 -6.66
C ALA A 137 2.32 -18.60 -7.02
N GLN A 138 2.61 -18.81 -8.31
CA GLN A 138 3.80 -19.49 -8.80
C GLN A 138 4.30 -18.85 -10.12
N GLY A 139 5.46 -19.31 -10.62
CA GLY A 139 5.92 -19.00 -11.97
C GLY A 139 6.70 -17.70 -12.14
N MET A 140 7.21 -17.08 -11.06
CA MET A 140 7.81 -15.74 -11.01
C MET A 140 9.17 -15.54 -11.76
N GLY A 141 9.38 -16.21 -12.88
CA GLY A 141 10.63 -16.20 -13.66
C GLY A 141 10.51 -15.61 -15.08
N SER A 142 9.34 -15.11 -15.47
CA SER A 142 9.17 -14.48 -16.78
C SER A 142 9.90 -13.12 -16.85
N PRO A 143 10.39 -12.71 -18.03
CA PRO A 143 10.86 -11.35 -18.25
C PRO A 143 9.81 -10.33 -17.82
N ILE A 144 10.27 -9.22 -17.25
CA ILE A 144 9.38 -8.12 -16.84
C ILE A 144 8.92 -7.38 -18.08
N THR A 145 7.61 -7.32 -18.25
CA THR A 145 6.94 -6.52 -19.30
C THR A 145 6.95 -5.03 -18.97
N ALA A 146 6.49 -4.22 -19.92
CA ALA A 146 6.40 -2.78 -19.74
C ALA A 146 5.59 -2.39 -18.50
N VAL A 147 6.07 -1.40 -17.77
CA VAL A 147 5.45 -0.88 -16.55
C VAL A 147 5.28 0.63 -16.68
N ASP A 148 4.19 1.17 -16.12
CA ASP A 148 4.06 2.61 -16.00
C ASP A 148 5.06 3.14 -14.95
N PRO A 149 6.01 4.02 -15.33
CA PRO A 149 7.01 4.51 -14.40
C PRO A 149 6.42 5.31 -13.22
N ALA A 150 5.23 5.89 -13.37
CA ALA A 150 4.57 6.61 -12.28
C ALA A 150 4.25 5.67 -11.10
N TYR A 151 3.88 4.41 -11.38
CA TYR A 151 3.61 3.42 -10.33
C TYR A 151 4.89 2.93 -9.67
N LEU A 152 6.01 2.88 -10.38
CA LEU A 152 7.31 2.63 -9.75
C LEU A 152 7.69 3.75 -8.79
N GLY A 153 7.40 5.02 -9.13
CA GLY A 153 7.63 6.17 -8.26
C GLY A 153 6.83 6.13 -6.95
N THR A 154 5.72 5.40 -6.88
CA THR A 154 4.98 5.19 -5.62
C THR A 154 5.78 4.38 -4.61
N PHE A 155 6.62 3.44 -5.06
CA PHE A 155 7.44 2.60 -4.18
C PHE A 155 8.52 3.39 -3.44
N GLU A 156 9.11 4.41 -4.08
CA GLU A 156 10.01 5.35 -3.41
C GLU A 156 9.29 6.11 -2.28
N LYS A 157 8.05 6.56 -2.52
CA LYS A 157 7.25 7.26 -1.51
C LYS A 157 6.91 6.36 -0.32
N VAL A 158 6.65 5.07 -0.57
CA VAL A 158 6.42 4.07 0.50
C VAL A 158 7.67 3.92 1.36
N VAL A 159 8.84 3.72 0.73
CA VAL A 159 10.11 3.60 1.47
C VAL A 159 10.35 4.83 2.34
N ARG A 160 10.07 6.03 1.82
CA ARG A 160 10.29 7.31 2.53
C ARG A 160 9.41 7.53 3.75
N ILE A 161 8.33 6.76 3.90
CA ILE A 161 7.54 6.75 5.13
C ILE A 161 8.31 6.09 6.27
N PHE A 162 9.06 5.01 5.98
CA PHE A 162 9.76 4.22 6.99
C PHE A 162 11.23 4.58 7.15
N ASN A 163 11.89 5.05 6.10
CA ASN A 163 13.31 5.33 6.09
C ASN A 163 13.61 6.64 5.36
N ARG A 164 14.51 7.47 5.92
CA ARG A 164 15.01 8.69 5.27
C ARG A 164 16.38 8.52 4.60
N GLY A 165 16.98 7.33 4.71
CA GLY A 165 18.23 6.96 4.05
C GLY A 165 18.02 6.52 2.60
N SER A 166 19.06 5.90 2.03
CA SER A 166 19.04 5.38 0.66
C SER A 166 17.89 4.39 0.44
N ALA A 167 17.25 4.47 -0.72
CA ALA A 167 16.20 3.54 -1.08
C ALA A 167 16.76 2.10 -1.13
N PRO A 168 16.08 1.11 -0.53
CA PRO A 168 16.45 -0.29 -0.65
C PRO A 168 16.24 -0.77 -2.09
N ASN A 169 16.80 -1.94 -2.39
CA ASN A 169 16.58 -2.59 -3.67
C ASN A 169 15.10 -2.93 -3.85
N LEU A 170 14.53 -2.50 -4.98
CA LEU A 170 13.23 -2.94 -5.45
C LEU A 170 13.42 -4.13 -6.39
N VAL A 171 12.91 -5.29 -6.01
CA VAL A 171 12.93 -6.49 -6.86
C VAL A 171 11.58 -6.62 -7.55
N LEU A 172 11.63 -6.70 -8.89
CA LEU A 172 10.48 -6.97 -9.75
C LEU A 172 10.51 -8.43 -10.19
N ARG A 173 9.38 -9.12 -10.10
CA ARG A 173 9.20 -10.47 -10.66
C ARG A 173 7.84 -10.57 -11.34
N GLN A 174 7.75 -11.34 -12.41
CA GLN A 174 6.50 -11.55 -13.14
C GLN A 174 6.30 -13.04 -13.44
N ALA A 175 5.06 -13.53 -13.38
CA ALA A 175 4.75 -14.93 -13.61
C ALA A 175 4.66 -15.26 -15.10
N ASP A 176 3.88 -14.45 -15.81
CA ASP A 176 3.69 -14.44 -17.26
C ASP A 176 3.44 -12.99 -17.75
N PRO A 177 3.54 -12.70 -19.06
CA PRO A 177 3.41 -11.33 -19.58
C PRO A 177 2.13 -10.56 -19.22
N ASN A 178 1.04 -11.26 -18.89
CA ASN A 178 -0.24 -10.64 -18.54
C ASN A 178 -0.48 -10.59 -17.03
N SER A 179 0.37 -11.26 -16.24
CA SER A 179 0.25 -11.30 -14.80
C SER A 179 0.74 -10.01 -14.13
N LEU A 180 0.23 -9.77 -12.90
CA LEU A 180 0.72 -8.72 -12.02
C LEU A 180 2.24 -8.82 -11.84
N ILE A 181 2.95 -7.71 -12.04
CA ILE A 181 4.35 -7.59 -11.70
C ILE A 181 4.44 -7.42 -10.18
N ARG A 182 5.03 -8.38 -9.50
CA ARG A 182 5.24 -8.36 -8.05
C ARG A 182 6.44 -7.48 -7.71
N CYS A 183 6.25 -6.60 -6.73
CA CYS A 183 7.24 -5.63 -6.28
C CYS A 183 7.58 -5.90 -4.82
N THR A 184 8.84 -6.23 -4.52
CA THR A 184 9.29 -6.61 -3.16
C THR A 184 10.56 -5.88 -2.75
N PHE A 185 10.69 -5.63 -1.44
CA PHE A 185 11.86 -5.02 -0.81
C PHE A 185 12.52 -6.04 0.14
N PRO A 186 13.32 -7.00 -0.37
CA PRO A 186 13.79 -8.14 0.42
C PRO A 186 14.62 -7.74 1.64
N ASP A 187 15.35 -6.63 1.55
CA ASP A 187 16.31 -6.20 2.57
C ASP A 187 15.77 -5.12 3.53
N HIS A 188 14.45 -4.86 3.52
CA HIS A 188 13.86 -3.76 4.29
C HIS A 188 12.97 -4.24 5.44
N GLU A 189 13.45 -4.07 6.68
CA GLU A 189 12.80 -4.60 7.90
C GLU A 189 11.33 -4.19 8.06
N HIS A 190 11.01 -2.91 7.89
CA HIS A 190 9.62 -2.42 8.04
C HIS A 190 8.69 -2.85 6.90
N LEU A 191 9.23 -3.34 5.77
CA LEU A 191 8.45 -3.74 4.59
C LEU A 191 8.34 -5.26 4.45
N LYS A 192 8.80 -6.03 5.43
CA LYS A 192 8.64 -7.50 5.47
C LYS A 192 7.18 -7.95 5.42
N ASN A 193 6.27 -7.11 5.92
CA ASN A 193 4.82 -7.36 5.93
C ASN A 193 4.07 -6.64 4.79
N PHE A 194 4.80 -6.06 3.84
CA PHE A 194 4.24 -5.30 2.74
C PHE A 194 4.30 -6.11 1.44
N PHE A 195 3.14 -6.31 0.84
CA PHE A 195 3.01 -6.81 -0.52
C PHE A 195 2.61 -5.66 -1.45
N ALA A 196 3.21 -5.61 -2.63
CA ALA A 196 2.72 -4.74 -3.69
C ALA A 196 2.89 -5.36 -5.07
N GLY A 197 2.13 -4.81 -6.02
CA GLY A 197 2.30 -5.12 -7.42
C GLY A 197 1.74 -4.07 -8.35
N VAL A 198 2.16 -4.16 -9.61
CA VAL A 198 1.77 -3.26 -10.70
C VAL A 198 1.27 -4.09 -11.88
N MET A 199 0.15 -3.68 -12.46
CA MET A 199 -0.38 -4.28 -13.68
C MET A 199 0.55 -3.95 -14.85
N PRO A 200 0.87 -4.93 -15.72
CA PRO A 200 1.68 -4.68 -16.88
C PRO A 200 0.96 -3.74 -17.85
N ARG A 201 1.72 -2.86 -18.50
CA ARG A 201 1.24 -2.12 -19.67
C ARG A 201 1.32 -3.08 -20.86
N ARG A 202 0.26 -3.13 -21.65
CA ARG A 202 0.33 -3.78 -22.96
C ARG A 202 1.33 -2.98 -23.79
N ALA A 203 2.43 -3.62 -24.17
CA ALA A 203 3.39 -3.04 -25.09
C ALA A 203 2.88 -3.30 -26.50
N ASP A 204 2.03 -2.41 -27.00
CA ASP A 204 1.42 -2.56 -28.33
C ASP A 204 2.47 -2.51 -29.48
N ASN A 205 3.76 -2.26 -29.17
CA ASN A 205 4.86 -2.11 -30.10
C ASN A 205 6.21 -2.63 -29.53
N GLU A 206 6.27 -3.87 -29.03
CA GLU A 206 7.51 -4.46 -28.48
C GLU A 206 8.70 -4.37 -29.46
N GLY A 207 8.48 -4.68 -30.74
CA GLY A 207 9.55 -4.70 -31.76
C GLY A 207 10.20 -3.34 -32.10
N ARG A 208 9.72 -2.21 -31.52
CA ARG A 208 10.26 -0.87 -31.82
C ARG A 208 11.39 -0.44 -30.88
N TYR A 209 11.64 -1.19 -29.79
CA TYR A 209 12.58 -0.80 -28.74
C TYR A 209 13.53 -1.91 -28.28
N ASP A 210 13.51 -3.08 -28.91
CA ASP A 210 14.44 -4.17 -28.59
C ASP A 210 15.91 -3.83 -28.93
N GLY A 211 16.12 -2.84 -29.80
CA GLY A 211 17.43 -2.32 -30.17
C GLY A 211 17.88 -1.15 -29.29
N LEU A 212 19.20 -1.08 -29.03
CA LEU A 212 19.82 0.13 -28.49
C LEU A 212 19.60 1.31 -29.46
N PRO A 213 19.37 2.54 -28.97
CA PRO A 213 19.31 3.71 -29.83
C PRO A 213 20.58 3.85 -30.70
N ASP A 214 20.40 4.09 -32.00
CA ASP A 214 21.50 4.17 -32.98
C ASP A 214 22.58 5.19 -32.60
N PHE A 215 22.20 6.30 -31.94
CA PHE A 215 23.13 7.36 -31.53
C PHE A 215 24.19 6.88 -30.53
N LEU A 216 24.00 5.72 -29.87
CA LEU A 216 24.99 5.15 -28.98
C LEU A 216 26.20 4.58 -29.75
N GLY A 217 26.10 4.33 -31.06
CA GLY A 217 27.19 3.82 -31.89
C GLY A 217 27.72 2.44 -31.46
N LEU A 218 26.97 1.71 -30.62
CA LEU A 218 27.37 0.43 -30.06
C LEU A 218 27.05 -0.68 -31.06
N LYS A 219 28.08 -1.43 -31.49
CA LYS A 219 27.87 -2.66 -32.24
C LYS A 219 27.36 -3.75 -31.30
N ALA A 220 26.30 -4.45 -31.68
CA ALA A 220 25.80 -5.59 -30.93
C ALA A 220 26.95 -6.59 -30.66
N LYS A 221 27.27 -6.84 -29.39
CA LYS A 221 28.18 -7.93 -29.03
C LYS A 221 27.43 -9.23 -29.29
N LYS A 222 28.04 -10.16 -30.05
CA LYS A 222 27.54 -11.54 -30.12
C LYS A 222 27.51 -12.08 -28.69
N VAL A 223 26.31 -12.42 -28.22
CA VAL A 223 26.13 -13.15 -26.96
C VAL A 223 26.74 -14.54 -27.18
N ALA A 224 27.68 -14.93 -26.30
CA ALA A 224 28.30 -16.25 -26.31
C ALA A 224 27.36 -17.30 -25.70
#